data_AF-A0A3B9YSQ8-F1
#
_entry.id   AF-A0A3B9YSQ8-F1
#
_cell.length_a   1.000
_cell.length_b   1.000
_cell.length_c   1.000
_cell.angle_alpha   90.00
_cell.angle_beta   90.00
_cell.angle_gamma   90.00
#
_symmetry.space_group_name_H-M   'P 1'
#
loop_
_entity.id
_entity.type
_entity.pdbx_description
1 polymer ?
#
loop_
_entity_poly.entity_id
_entity_poly.type
_entity_poly.pdbx_seq_one_letter_code
_entity_poly.pdbx_strand_id
1 'polypeptide(L)'
;MAETSSLCPQHPQQPLGLCANVVWAGADPFRGIHRLPLVAWTDRANVKHLSTRGLAPHLSFDDIVLSGLAPDGGLYVPEVWPQLSPKQFNDFADQRYGQVAEAVLSALGGSETALDLNGAIAGAYAQFRHPEVAPLRPLAPNLWMLELFHGPTFAFKDFALQLLGPLMAQRLERESRRLTVL
;
A
#
# COMPACT_ATOMS: atom_id res chain seq x y z
N MET A 1 -16.37 -36.04 -27.08
CA MET A 1 -15.11 -36.80 -26.95
C MET A 1 -14.10 -35.86 -26.32
N ALA A 2 -13.57 -36.27 -25.18
CA ALA A 2 -12.74 -35.48 -24.30
C ALA A 2 -11.28 -35.50 -24.76
N GLU A 3 -10.60 -34.36 -24.70
CA GLU A 3 -9.14 -34.31 -24.58
C GLU A 3 -8.77 -33.22 -23.55
N THR A 4 -8.66 -33.66 -22.31
CA THR A 4 -7.81 -33.09 -21.27
C THR A 4 -6.40 -33.61 -21.45
N SER A 5 -5.39 -32.76 -21.62
CA SER A 5 -4.03 -33.08 -21.17
C SER A 5 -3.10 -31.85 -21.09
N SER A 6 -2.71 -31.58 -19.84
CA SER A 6 -1.55 -30.89 -19.28
C SER A 6 -0.49 -30.26 -20.21
N LEU A 7 -0.11 -29.01 -19.92
CA LEU A 7 1.27 -28.53 -20.01
C LEU A 7 1.52 -27.45 -18.93
N CYS A 8 1.84 -27.89 -17.72
CA CYS A 8 2.61 -27.09 -16.78
C CYS A 8 3.77 -27.97 -16.31
N PRO A 9 5.03 -27.68 -16.71
CA PRO A 9 6.17 -28.45 -16.24
C PRO A 9 6.41 -28.16 -14.76
N GLN A 10 6.43 -29.21 -13.95
CA GLN A 10 6.76 -29.15 -12.53
C GLN A 10 8.26 -28.91 -12.39
N HIS A 11 8.65 -27.71 -11.95
CA HIS A 11 10.01 -27.44 -11.49
C HIS A 11 10.01 -27.45 -9.95
N PRO A 12 10.86 -28.25 -9.28
CA PRO A 12 10.96 -28.22 -7.84
C PRO A 12 11.78 -26.99 -7.43
N GLN A 13 11.36 -26.32 -6.34
CA GLN A 13 11.90 -25.10 -5.74
C GLN A 13 11.23 -23.76 -6.13
N GLN A 14 9.92 -23.64 -5.93
CA GLN A 14 9.27 -22.34 -5.67
C GLN A 14 8.99 -22.20 -4.16
N PRO A 15 9.39 -21.11 -3.49
CA PRO A 15 8.96 -20.85 -2.12
C PRO A 15 7.48 -20.48 -2.10
N LEU A 16 6.78 -21.00 -1.09
CA LEU A 16 5.35 -20.90 -0.86
C LEU A 16 4.90 -19.44 -0.64
N GLY A 17 4.02 -18.97 -1.53
CA GLY A 17 2.75 -18.31 -1.21
C GLY A 17 2.76 -17.00 -0.41
N LEU A 18 2.62 -15.88 -1.12
CA LEU A 18 1.78 -14.75 -0.71
C LEU A 18 1.21 -14.05 -1.95
N CYS A 19 -0.12 -14.17 -2.10
CA CYS A 19 -1.06 -13.36 -2.87
C CYS A 19 -0.81 -13.13 -4.38
N ALA A 20 -1.51 -13.91 -5.21
CA ALA A 20 -1.85 -13.49 -6.56
C ALA A 20 -2.90 -12.36 -6.50
N ASN A 21 -2.54 -11.16 -6.97
CA ASN A 21 -3.34 -9.93 -7.00
C ASN A 21 -4.84 -10.19 -7.29
N VAL A 22 -5.71 -9.85 -6.32
CA VAL A 22 -7.14 -10.18 -6.35
C VAL A 22 -7.99 -8.95 -6.67
N VAL A 23 -8.64 -8.98 -7.83
CA VAL A 23 -9.71 -8.04 -8.21
C VAL A 23 -10.81 -8.84 -8.89
N TRP A 24 -12.05 -8.61 -8.47
CA TRP A 24 -13.25 -9.17 -9.07
C TRP A 24 -13.79 -8.21 -10.12
N ALA A 25 -13.99 -8.70 -11.35
CA ALA A 25 -14.66 -7.95 -12.39
C ALA A 25 -16.04 -8.56 -12.66
N GLY A 26 -17.11 -7.91 -12.20
CA GLY A 26 -18.49 -8.20 -12.60
C GLY A 26 -19.43 -8.69 -11.50
N ALA A 27 -20.70 -8.90 -11.87
CA ALA A 27 -21.81 -9.26 -10.98
C ALA A 27 -21.82 -10.74 -10.53
N ASP A 28 -20.80 -11.52 -10.90
CA ASP A 28 -20.68 -12.94 -10.59
C ASP A 28 -19.51 -13.17 -9.62
N PRO A 29 -19.78 -13.50 -8.34
CA PRO A 29 -18.76 -13.71 -7.31
C PRO A 29 -17.96 -15.02 -7.47
N PHE A 30 -18.09 -15.73 -8.61
CA PHE A 30 -17.31 -16.95 -8.91
C PHE A 30 -16.55 -16.95 -10.25
N ARG A 31 -16.66 -15.92 -11.11
CA ARG A 31 -15.84 -15.76 -12.33
C ARG A 31 -14.67 -14.78 -12.17
N GLY A 32 -13.46 -15.32 -12.20
CA GLY A 32 -12.25 -14.65 -12.72
C GLY A 32 -11.46 -13.80 -11.73
N ILE A 33 -10.44 -14.40 -11.09
CA ILE A 33 -9.38 -13.63 -10.43
C ILE A 33 -8.50 -13.03 -11.53
N HIS A 34 -8.60 -11.72 -11.76
CA HIS A 34 -7.73 -11.02 -12.70
C HIS A 34 -6.41 -10.65 -12.02
N ARG A 35 -5.27 -11.08 -12.61
CA ARG A 35 -3.95 -10.62 -12.17
C ARG A 35 -3.79 -9.16 -12.56
N LEU A 36 -3.56 -8.30 -11.58
CA LEU A 36 -3.16 -6.93 -11.84
C LEU A 36 -1.77 -6.88 -12.50
N PRO A 37 -1.58 -6.00 -13.50
CA PRO A 37 -0.30 -5.82 -14.16
C PRO A 37 0.77 -5.38 -13.17
N LEU A 38 1.99 -5.80 -13.46
CA LEU A 38 3.17 -5.40 -12.73
C LEU A 38 3.94 -4.35 -13.53
N VAL A 39 4.34 -3.26 -12.90
CA VAL A 39 5.11 -2.17 -13.55
C VAL A 39 6.47 -2.00 -12.89
N ALA A 40 7.43 -1.42 -13.59
CA ALA A 40 8.74 -1.14 -13.01
C ALA A 40 8.59 -0.14 -11.85
N TRP A 41 9.35 -0.34 -10.76
CA TRP A 41 9.37 0.57 -9.60
C TRP A 41 9.57 2.07 -9.93
N THR A 42 10.23 2.36 -11.05
CA THR A 42 10.50 3.72 -11.52
C THR A 42 9.31 4.37 -12.22
N ASP A 43 8.33 3.58 -12.65
CA ASP A 43 7.12 4.07 -13.30
C ASP A 43 6.10 4.48 -12.23
N ARG A 44 6.31 5.68 -11.68
CA ARG A 44 5.52 6.22 -10.54
C ARG A 44 4.32 7.04 -11.00
N ALA A 45 4.20 7.33 -12.29
CA ALA A 45 3.25 8.33 -12.77
C ALA A 45 1.83 7.76 -12.90
N ASN A 46 0.86 8.50 -12.37
CA ASN A 46 -0.57 8.34 -12.63
C ASN A 46 -1.20 6.98 -12.25
N VAL A 47 -0.70 6.30 -11.22
CA VAL A 47 -1.36 5.08 -10.69
C VAL A 47 -2.77 5.42 -10.22
N LYS A 48 -3.79 4.89 -10.90
CA LYS A 48 -5.17 4.91 -10.40
C LYS A 48 -5.43 3.71 -9.50
N HIS A 49 -6.48 3.83 -8.70
CA HIS A 49 -6.93 2.80 -7.79
C HIS A 49 -8.32 2.36 -8.18
N LEU A 50 -8.52 1.05 -8.24
CA LEU A 50 -9.78 0.43 -8.61
C LEU A 50 -10.40 -0.27 -7.41
N SER A 51 -11.71 -0.44 -7.42
CA SER A 51 -12.38 -1.23 -6.39
C SER A 51 -12.12 -2.72 -6.61
N THR A 52 -11.88 -3.46 -5.52
CA THR A 52 -11.80 -4.93 -5.54
C THR A 52 -13.06 -5.61 -6.07
N ARG A 53 -14.19 -4.90 -6.18
CA ARG A 53 -15.45 -5.39 -6.80
C ARG A 53 -15.65 -4.93 -8.24
N GLY A 54 -14.81 -4.03 -8.74
CA GLY A 54 -14.77 -3.59 -10.14
C GLY A 54 -15.98 -2.79 -10.62
N LEU A 55 -16.88 -2.36 -9.73
CA LEU A 55 -18.11 -1.62 -10.08
C LEU A 55 -18.05 -0.14 -9.67
N ALA A 56 -16.95 0.31 -9.07
CA ALA A 56 -16.72 1.70 -8.71
C ALA A 56 -15.78 2.42 -9.70
N PRO A 57 -15.86 3.76 -9.79
CA PRO A 57 -14.90 4.56 -10.56
C PRO A 57 -13.46 4.36 -10.09
N HIS A 58 -12.53 4.42 -11.02
CA HIS A 58 -11.09 4.45 -10.72
C HIS A 58 -10.73 5.83 -10.16
N LEU A 59 -10.03 5.85 -9.02
CA LEU A 59 -9.72 7.06 -8.28
C LEU A 59 -8.22 7.36 -8.25
N SER A 60 -7.86 8.62 -8.10
CA SER A 60 -6.46 9.02 -7.82
C SER A 60 -6.10 8.73 -6.36
N PHE A 61 -4.81 8.81 -6.02
CA PHE A 61 -4.34 8.72 -4.64
C PHE A 61 -5.06 9.73 -3.72
N ASP A 62 -5.17 10.99 -4.15
CA ASP A 62 -5.83 12.04 -3.37
C ASP A 62 -7.31 11.75 -3.11
N ASP A 63 -7.99 11.15 -4.09
CA ASP A 63 -9.42 10.85 -3.99
C ASP A 63 -9.67 9.66 -3.05
N ILE A 64 -8.79 8.65 -3.06
CA ILE A 64 -8.94 7.49 -2.17
C ILE A 64 -8.64 7.81 -0.70
N VAL A 65 -7.83 8.84 -0.43
CA VAL A 65 -7.53 9.30 0.95
C VAL A 65 -8.81 9.67 1.70
N LEU A 66 -9.83 10.18 1.01
CA LEU A 66 -11.13 10.51 1.61
C LEU A 66 -12.24 9.50 1.34
N SER A 67 -12.10 8.60 0.36
CA SER A 67 -13.19 7.70 -0.05
C SER A 67 -13.53 6.66 1.02
N GLY A 68 -12.53 6.18 1.78
CA GLY A 68 -12.70 5.04 2.66
C GLY A 68 -13.07 3.78 1.87
N LEU A 69 -14.33 3.35 1.97
CA LEU A 69 -14.87 2.25 1.16
C LEU A 69 -15.26 2.73 -0.24
N ALA A 70 -15.07 1.87 -1.24
CA ALA A 70 -15.59 2.15 -2.57
C ALA A 70 -17.14 2.16 -2.56
N PRO A 71 -17.81 2.94 -3.43
CA PRO A 71 -19.27 3.00 -3.51
C PRO A 71 -19.97 1.65 -3.72
N ASP A 72 -19.27 0.68 -4.32
CA ASP A 72 -19.75 -0.69 -4.52
C ASP A 72 -19.51 -1.60 -3.29
N GLY A 73 -19.02 -1.05 -2.18
CA GLY A 73 -18.65 -1.75 -0.95
C GLY A 73 -17.33 -2.52 -1.02
N GLY A 74 -16.54 -2.33 -2.08
CA GLY A 74 -15.20 -2.86 -2.21
C GLY A 74 -14.14 -1.99 -1.54
N LEU A 75 -12.87 -2.39 -1.71
CA LEU A 75 -11.70 -1.65 -1.25
C LEU A 75 -10.93 -1.13 -2.46
N TYR A 76 -10.37 0.07 -2.36
CA TYR A 76 -9.49 0.59 -3.38
C TYR A 76 -8.10 -0.07 -3.30
N VAL A 77 -7.62 -0.57 -4.43
CA VAL A 77 -6.28 -1.15 -4.61
C VAL A 77 -5.65 -0.52 -5.86
N PRO A 78 -4.31 -0.39 -5.93
CA PRO A 78 -3.67 0.19 -7.10
C PRO A 78 -3.93 -0.70 -8.33
N GLU A 79 -4.17 -0.08 -9.48
CA GLU A 79 -4.42 -0.80 -10.74
C GLU A 79 -3.18 -1.50 -11.28
N VAL A 80 -2.00 -1.09 -10.81
CA VAL A 80 -0.69 -1.68 -11.11
C VAL A 80 0.11 -1.84 -9.84
N TRP A 81 0.83 -2.96 -9.71
CA TRP A 81 1.74 -3.16 -8.58
C TRP A 81 3.17 -2.83 -8.99
N PRO A 82 3.85 -1.91 -8.27
CA PRO A 82 5.24 -1.57 -8.57
C PRO A 82 6.16 -2.74 -8.18
N GLN A 83 7.06 -3.13 -9.10
CA GLN A 83 8.07 -4.17 -8.87
C GLN A 83 9.41 -3.58 -8.48
N LEU A 84 9.85 -3.90 -7.26
CA LEU A 84 11.20 -3.64 -6.79
C LEU A 84 12.20 -4.61 -7.41
N SER A 85 13.22 -4.08 -8.09
CA SER A 85 14.41 -4.86 -8.40
C SER A 85 15.24 -5.13 -7.14
N PRO A 86 16.07 -6.19 -7.11
CA PRO A 86 16.97 -6.45 -5.98
C PRO A 86 17.89 -5.28 -5.65
N LYS A 87 18.32 -4.51 -6.66
CA LYS A 87 19.11 -3.30 -6.45
C LYS A 87 18.33 -2.25 -5.67
N GLN A 88 17.12 -1.90 -6.12
CA GLN A 88 16.27 -0.91 -5.46
C GLN A 88 15.90 -1.34 -4.04
N PHE A 89 15.69 -2.63 -3.81
CA PHE A 89 15.46 -3.16 -2.47
C PHE A 89 16.68 -2.95 -1.57
N ASN A 90 17.88 -3.27 -2.05
CA ASN A 90 19.12 -3.06 -1.30
C ASN A 90 19.40 -1.58 -1.02
N ASP A 91 19.01 -0.68 -1.94
CA ASP A 91 19.17 0.77 -1.77
C ASP A 91 18.35 1.32 -0.57
N PHE A 92 17.39 0.57 -0.02
CA PHE A 92 16.66 0.96 1.20
C PHE A 92 17.40 0.67 2.50
N ALA A 93 18.42 -0.21 2.48
CA ALA A 93 19.12 -0.60 3.70
C ALA A 93 19.76 0.59 4.43
N ASP A 94 20.17 1.62 3.67
CA ASP A 94 20.84 2.82 4.20
C ASP A 94 19.88 4.00 4.40
N GLN A 95 18.57 3.80 4.21
CA GLN A 95 17.58 4.87 4.27
C GLN A 95 16.85 4.93 5.62
N ARG A 96 16.48 6.13 6.03
CA ARG A 96 15.61 6.34 7.19
C ARG A 96 14.19 5.87 6.88
N TYR A 97 13.45 5.45 7.90
CA TYR A 97 12.08 4.95 7.78
C TYR A 97 11.17 5.85 6.91
N GLY A 98 11.20 7.17 7.15
CA GLY A 98 10.41 8.13 6.38
C GLY A 98 10.75 8.19 4.89
N GLN A 99 12.03 8.00 4.51
CA GLN A 99 12.45 8.00 3.11
C GLN A 99 11.97 6.75 2.39
N VAL A 100 12.02 5.60 3.07
CA VAL A 100 11.45 4.34 2.54
C VAL A 100 9.93 4.48 2.40
N ALA A 101 9.25 5.05 3.40
CA ALA A 101 7.80 5.27 3.35
C ALA A 101 7.40 6.20 2.18
N GLU A 102 8.13 7.30 1.98
CA GLU A 102 7.95 8.21 0.84
C GLU A 102 8.10 7.46 -0.49
N ALA A 103 9.17 6.67 -0.64
CA ALA A 103 9.43 5.93 -1.87
C ALA A 103 8.32 4.91 -2.17
N VAL A 104 7.84 4.20 -1.15
CA VAL A 104 6.74 3.22 -1.26
C VAL A 104 5.42 3.91 -1.61
N LEU A 105 5.02 4.95 -0.88
CA LEU A 105 3.76 5.65 -1.12
C LEU A 105 3.76 6.36 -2.47
N SER A 106 4.92 6.92 -2.87
CA SER A 106 5.10 7.52 -4.20
C SER A 106 4.84 6.51 -5.32
N ALA A 107 5.35 5.28 -5.18
CA ALA A 107 5.13 4.21 -6.16
C ALA A 107 3.68 3.71 -6.21
N LEU A 108 2.88 4.00 -5.17
CA LEU A 108 1.44 3.71 -5.10
C LEU A 108 0.58 4.91 -5.52
N GLY A 109 1.13 5.84 -6.31
CA GLY A 109 0.41 7.01 -6.82
C GLY A 109 0.58 8.29 -5.98
N GLY A 110 1.35 8.23 -4.89
CA GLY A 110 1.68 9.40 -4.08
C GLY A 110 2.66 10.37 -4.75
N SER A 111 3.30 10.05 -5.88
CA SER A 111 4.24 10.98 -6.53
C SER A 111 3.56 12.15 -7.23
N GLU A 112 2.33 11.93 -7.71
CA GLU A 112 1.52 12.94 -8.41
C GLU A 112 0.48 13.58 -7.48
N THR A 113 0.56 13.29 -6.18
CA THR A 113 -0.38 13.83 -5.20
C THR A 113 -0.24 15.34 -5.12
N ALA A 114 -1.37 16.03 -5.02
CA ALA A 114 -1.34 17.46 -4.74
C ALA A 114 -1.15 17.75 -3.23
N LEU A 115 -1.10 16.70 -2.40
CA LEU A 115 -0.89 16.77 -0.96
C LEU A 115 0.59 16.91 -0.63
N ASP A 116 0.92 17.51 0.51
CA ASP A 116 2.28 17.52 1.03
C ASP A 116 2.56 16.19 1.74
N LEU A 117 2.85 15.16 0.95
CA LEU A 117 3.16 13.82 1.42
C LEU A 117 4.41 13.79 2.29
N ASN A 118 5.45 14.52 1.92
CA ASN A 118 6.72 14.53 2.63
C ASN A 118 6.61 15.22 3.99
N GLY A 119 5.92 16.35 4.05
CA GLY A 119 5.61 17.01 5.32
C GLY A 119 4.73 16.14 6.22
N ALA A 120 3.73 15.44 5.66
CA ALA A 120 2.89 14.52 6.40
C ALA A 120 3.69 13.34 6.98
N ILE A 121 4.57 12.71 6.19
CA ILE A 121 5.46 11.62 6.62
C ILE A 121 6.41 12.09 7.73
N ALA A 122 7.07 13.24 7.52
CA ALA A 122 8.00 13.80 8.49
C ALA A 122 7.29 14.12 9.82
N GLY A 123 6.12 14.75 9.76
CA GLY A 123 5.32 15.08 10.93
C GLY A 123 4.80 13.84 11.66
N ALA A 124 4.32 12.83 10.94
CA ALA A 124 3.81 11.59 11.50
C ALA A 124 4.89 10.83 12.29
N TYR A 125 6.05 10.59 11.67
CA TYR A 125 7.08 9.77 12.27
C TYR A 125 7.98 10.50 13.27
N ALA A 126 7.96 11.83 13.30
CA ALA A 126 8.59 12.62 14.37
C ALA A 126 7.94 12.40 15.75
N GLN A 127 6.69 11.92 15.79
CA GLN A 127 5.98 11.64 17.05
C GLN A 127 6.37 10.29 17.68
N PHE A 128 7.16 9.48 16.99
CA PHE A 128 7.60 8.19 17.50
C PHE A 128 8.77 8.36 18.45
N ARG A 129 8.71 7.66 19.59
CA ARG A 129 9.71 7.77 20.67
C ARG A 129 11.02 7.03 20.36
N HIS A 130 11.05 6.23 19.31
CA HIS A 130 12.23 5.49 18.89
C HIS A 130 12.78 6.06 17.57
N PRO A 131 14.09 6.34 17.45
CA PRO A 131 14.69 6.96 16.26
C PRO A 131 14.52 6.14 14.98
N GLU A 132 14.47 4.81 15.10
CA GLU A 132 14.22 3.90 13.97
C GLU A 132 12.73 3.78 13.59
N VAL A 133 11.83 4.40 14.36
CA VAL A 133 10.35 4.32 14.23
C VAL A 133 9.79 2.91 14.52
N ALA A 134 10.29 1.88 13.81
CA ALA A 134 9.93 0.47 13.94
C ALA A 134 11.18 -0.41 14.12
N PRO A 135 11.82 -0.42 15.30
CA PRO A 135 13.04 -1.19 15.53
C PRO A 135 12.80 -2.69 15.51
N LEU A 136 13.82 -3.43 15.07
CA LEU A 136 13.88 -4.89 15.15
C LEU A 136 14.67 -5.32 16.40
N ARG A 137 14.07 -6.17 17.23
CA ARG A 137 14.70 -6.75 18.42
C ARG A 137 14.97 -8.24 18.24
N PRO A 138 16.21 -8.71 18.41
CA PRO A 138 16.48 -10.14 18.43
C PRO A 138 15.94 -10.76 19.72
N LEU A 139 15.27 -11.90 19.61
CA LEU A 139 14.76 -12.68 20.75
C LEU A 139 15.51 -14.00 20.92
N ALA A 140 15.89 -14.65 19.82
CA ALA A 140 16.66 -15.90 19.77
C ALA A 140 17.34 -16.04 18.39
N PRO A 141 18.20 -17.06 18.14
CA PRO A 141 18.71 -17.32 16.80
C PRO A 141 17.56 -17.47 15.80
N ASN A 142 17.60 -16.69 14.72
CA ASN A 142 16.55 -16.61 13.69
C ASN A 142 15.15 -16.19 14.19
N LEU A 143 15.04 -15.56 15.37
CA LEU A 143 13.79 -15.04 15.90
C LEU A 143 13.92 -13.55 16.25
N TRP A 144 13.08 -12.74 15.61
CA TRP A 144 13.08 -11.29 15.74
C TRP A 144 11.68 -10.77 16.02
N MET A 145 11.61 -9.64 16.73
CA MET A 145 10.39 -8.91 17.00
C MET A 145 10.48 -7.52 16.36
N LEU A 146 9.46 -7.17 15.55
CA LEU A 146 9.29 -5.81 15.04
C LEU A 146 8.42 -5.02 16.01
N GLU A 147 9.01 -4.03 16.68
CA GLU A 147 8.31 -3.23 17.68
C GLU A 147 7.50 -2.12 17.01
N LEU A 148 6.18 -2.31 16.92
CA LEU A 148 5.26 -1.35 16.30
C LEU A 148 4.47 -0.52 17.34
N PHE A 149 5.03 -0.28 18.52
CA PHE A 149 4.35 0.38 19.64
C PHE A 149 5.08 1.64 20.15
N HIS A 150 6.00 2.21 19.37
CA HIS A 150 6.74 3.41 19.75
C HIS A 150 6.03 4.73 19.38
N GLY A 151 4.84 4.64 18.76
CA GLY A 151 3.99 5.78 18.44
C GLY A 151 3.19 6.30 19.66
N PRO A 152 2.52 7.45 19.52
CA PRO A 152 1.87 8.16 20.63
C PRO A 152 0.82 7.34 21.39
N THR A 153 0.14 6.38 20.75
CA THR A 153 -0.89 5.54 21.39
C THR A 153 -0.38 4.16 21.82
N PHE A 154 0.92 3.90 21.66
CA PHE A 154 1.56 2.62 21.99
C PHE A 154 1.00 1.43 21.19
N ALA A 155 0.50 1.69 19.97
CA ALA A 155 -0.10 0.65 19.12
C ALA A 155 0.30 0.81 17.66
N PHE A 156 0.29 -0.31 16.93
CA PHE A 156 0.69 -0.34 15.52
C PHE A 156 -0.15 0.57 14.62
N LYS A 157 -1.37 0.93 15.04
CA LYS A 157 -2.26 1.83 14.30
C LYS A 157 -1.66 3.23 14.12
N ASP A 158 -0.72 3.62 14.99
CA ASP A 158 -0.04 4.91 14.90
C ASP A 158 0.67 5.11 13.55
N PHE A 159 1.23 4.06 12.94
CA PHE A 159 1.93 4.18 11.66
C PHE A 159 1.03 4.67 10.52
N ALA A 160 -0.21 4.19 10.50
CA ALA A 160 -1.18 4.59 9.49
C ALA A 160 -1.90 5.88 9.89
N LEU A 161 -2.39 5.97 11.13
CA LEU A 161 -3.28 7.05 11.55
C LEU A 161 -2.55 8.39 11.72
N GLN A 162 -1.28 8.39 12.15
CA GLN A 162 -0.51 9.63 12.25
C GLN A 162 -0.20 10.24 10.87
N LEU A 163 -0.14 9.41 9.83
CA LEU A 163 0.03 9.86 8.44
C LEU A 163 -1.30 10.23 7.78
N LEU A 164 -2.33 9.41 7.96
CA LEU A 164 -3.63 9.58 7.31
C LEU A 164 -4.33 10.87 7.73
N GLY A 165 -4.28 11.23 9.02
CA GLY A 165 -4.94 12.43 9.54
C GLY A 165 -4.53 13.72 8.83
N PRO A 166 -3.22 14.05 8.76
CA PRO A 166 -2.73 15.21 8.01
C PRO A 166 -3.09 15.19 6.53
N LEU A 167 -2.98 14.03 5.85
CA LEU A 167 -3.34 13.92 4.43
C LEU A 167 -4.83 14.19 4.19
N MET A 168 -5.70 13.65 5.04
CA MET A 168 -7.14 13.93 4.98
C MET A 168 -7.43 15.42 5.25
N ALA A 169 -6.75 16.02 6.24
CA ALA A 169 -6.92 17.44 6.55
C ALA A 169 -6.53 18.34 5.38
N GLN A 170 -5.36 18.09 4.75
CA GLN A 170 -4.92 18.82 3.57
C GLN A 170 -5.92 18.68 2.41
N ARG A 171 -6.45 17.47 2.18
CA ARG A 171 -7.44 17.26 1.11
C ARG A 171 -8.75 18.00 1.39
N LEU A 172 -9.25 17.94 2.62
CA LEU A 172 -10.48 18.62 3.03
C LEU A 172 -10.36 20.14 2.94
N GLU A 173 -9.20 20.70 3.31
CA GLU A 173 -8.92 22.13 3.21
C GLU A 173 -8.99 22.62 1.76
N ARG A 174 -8.36 21.88 0.82
CA ARG A 174 -8.40 22.19 -0.61
C ARG A 174 -9.81 22.16 -1.20
N GLU A 175 -10.68 21.29 -0.68
CA GLU A 175 -12.07 21.19 -1.11
C GLU A 175 -13.03 22.10 -0.32
N SER A 176 -12.52 22.86 0.67
CA SER A 176 -13.36 23.64 1.60
C SER A 176 -14.46 22.79 2.27
N ARG A 177 -14.14 21.54 2.62
CA ARG A 177 -15.06 20.57 3.21
C ARG A 177 -14.68 20.26 4.66
N ARG A 178 -15.63 19.66 5.38
CA ARG A 178 -15.42 19.12 6.72
C ARG A 178 -15.84 17.65 6.75
N LEU A 179 -15.11 16.85 7.51
CA LEU A 179 -15.43 15.46 7.79
C LEU A 179 -15.48 15.26 9.31
N THR A 180 -16.49 14.54 9.79
CA THR A 180 -16.57 14.09 11.18
C THR A 180 -16.26 12.61 11.20
N VAL A 181 -15.26 12.22 11.99
CA VAL A 181 -14.91 10.81 12.26
C VAL A 181 -15.52 10.44 13.60
N LEU A 182 -16.27 9.34 13.65
CA LEU A 182 -16.95 8.81 14.84
C LEU A 182 -16.27 7.55 15.38
#